data_AF-A0A9X2KBA4-F1
#
_entry.id   AF-A0A9X2KBA4-F1
#
_cell.length_a   1.000
_cell.length_b   1.000
_cell.length_c   1.000
_cell.angle_alpha   90.00
_cell.angle_beta   90.00
_cell.angle_gamma   90.00
#
_symmetry.space_group_name_H-M   'P 1'
#
loop_
_entity.id
_entity.type
_entity.pdbx_description
1 polymer ?
#
loop_
_entity_poly.entity_id
_entity_poly.type
_entity_poly.pdbx_seq_one_letter_code
_entity_poly.pdbx_strand_id
1 'polypeptide(L)'
;MSRNPAYDELIWAMATGVAVTSDQVDLARQGAADLSALADDVSAGAFAYLPCEPEQWRSEAGDAYGVMLGEARSSLCSAAAVLADAAQALSSDAWRLEGRLVEQNAILAAGPGA
;
A
#
# COMPACT_ATOMS: atom_id res chain seq x y z
N MET A 1 37.76 16.09 4.36
CA MET A 1 36.98 15.70 3.17
C MET A 1 37.39 14.29 2.82
N SER A 2 36.43 13.37 2.80
CA SER A 2 36.62 11.97 2.38
C SER A 2 37.13 11.93 0.93
N ARG A 3 37.80 10.83 0.53
CA ARG A 3 38.07 10.58 -0.90
C ARG A 3 36.83 10.04 -1.63
N ASN A 4 35.85 9.55 -0.87
CA ASN A 4 34.59 9.04 -1.36
C ASN A 4 33.47 10.10 -1.19
N PRO A 5 33.04 10.79 -2.25
CA PRO A 5 32.00 11.81 -2.18
C PRO A 5 30.63 11.24 -1.80
N ALA A 6 30.32 9.99 -2.18
CA ALA A 6 29.08 9.32 -1.81
C ALA A 6 28.99 9.06 -0.30
N TYR A 7 30.13 8.81 0.35
CA TYR A 7 30.20 8.69 1.81
C TYR A 7 29.90 10.03 2.49
N ASP A 8 30.54 11.12 2.05
CA ASP A 8 30.32 12.45 2.63
C ASP A 8 28.85 12.92 2.45
N GLU A 9 28.25 12.66 1.27
CA GLU A 9 26.83 12.93 1.04
C GLU A 9 25.91 12.10 1.96
N LEU A 10 26.22 10.82 2.17
CA LEU A 10 25.43 9.97 3.05
C LEU A 10 25.52 10.40 4.51
N ILE A 11 26.71 10.77 4.99
CA ILE A 11 26.86 11.33 6.35
C ILE A 11 26.00 12.59 6.52
N TRP A 12 25.99 13.47 5.51
CA TRP A 12 25.16 14.67 5.55
C TRP A 12 23.65 14.34 5.50
N ALA A 13 23.23 13.37 4.68
CA ALA A 13 21.86 12.90 4.62
C ALA A 13 21.38 12.30 5.95
N MET A 14 22.24 11.56 6.65
CA MET A 14 21.94 11.05 7.99
C MET A 14 21.83 12.18 9.01
N ALA A 15 22.76 13.14 8.99
CA ALA A 15 22.74 14.29 9.90
C ALA A 15 21.51 15.19 9.72
N THR A 16 20.96 15.25 8.49
CA THR A 16 19.76 16.04 8.16
C THR A 16 18.45 15.24 8.24
N GLY A 17 18.51 13.94 8.54
CA GLY A 17 17.32 13.07 8.65
C GLY A 17 16.67 12.73 7.30
N VAL A 18 17.40 12.87 6.19
CA VAL A 18 16.92 12.57 4.82
C VAL A 18 17.32 11.16 4.38
N ALA A 19 18.22 10.49 5.12
CA ALA A 19 18.59 9.10 4.87
C ALA A 19 17.39 8.15 5.08
N VAL A 20 17.39 7.05 4.32
CA VAL A 20 16.35 6.02 4.45
C VAL A 20 16.66 5.21 5.71
N THR A 21 15.63 4.85 6.46
CA THR A 21 15.76 4.01 7.65
C THR A 21 15.07 2.66 7.45
N SER A 22 15.48 1.64 8.22
CA SER A 22 14.78 0.34 8.29
C SER A 22 13.31 0.51 8.65
N ASP A 23 13.02 1.40 9.60
CA ASP A 23 11.67 1.64 10.10
C ASP A 23 10.75 2.17 8.99
N GLN A 24 11.26 2.99 8.07
CA GLN A 24 10.50 3.47 6.91
C GLN A 24 10.17 2.33 5.94
N VAL A 25 11.09 1.38 5.74
CA VAL A 25 10.85 0.19 4.91
C VAL A 25 9.81 -0.70 5.56
N ASP A 26 9.94 -0.96 6.86
CA ASP A 26 9.02 -1.82 7.61
C ASP A 26 7.62 -1.22 7.68
N LEU A 27 7.51 0.10 7.88
CA LEU A 27 6.22 0.80 7.89
C LEU A 27 5.53 0.75 6.51
N ALA A 28 6.29 0.90 5.43
CA ALA A 28 5.75 0.76 4.07
C ALA A 28 5.27 -0.68 3.80
N ARG A 29 6.03 -1.69 4.22
CA ARG A 29 5.63 -3.10 4.09
C ARG A 29 4.38 -3.42 4.89
N GLN A 30 4.32 -2.95 6.14
CA GLN A 30 3.16 -3.17 7.00
C GLN A 30 1.93 -2.49 6.41
N GLY A 31 2.04 -1.23 5.99
CA GLY A 31 0.92 -0.52 5.36
C GLY A 31 0.44 -1.19 4.08
N ALA A 32 1.34 -1.78 3.29
CA ALA A 32 0.95 -2.52 2.10
C ALA A 32 0.17 -3.81 2.45
N ALA A 33 0.63 -4.54 3.47
CA ALA A 33 -0.06 -5.72 3.97
C ALA A 33 -1.45 -5.38 4.54
N ASP A 34 -1.56 -4.31 5.31
CA ASP A 34 -2.82 -3.85 5.91
C ASP A 34 -3.83 -3.42 4.83
N LEU A 35 -3.38 -2.68 3.81
CA LEU A 35 -4.23 -2.28 2.69
C LEU A 35 -4.69 -3.47 1.85
N SER A 36 -3.81 -4.46 1.64
CA SER A 36 -4.17 -5.69 0.93
C SER A 36 -5.22 -6.48 1.70
N ALA A 37 -5.04 -6.66 3.02
CA ALA A 37 -6.01 -7.33 3.87
C ALA A 37 -7.36 -6.60 3.87
N LEU A 38 -7.35 -5.27 3.93
CA LEU A 38 -8.57 -4.47 3.86
C LEU A 38 -9.26 -4.59 2.49
N ALA A 39 -8.51 -4.63 1.40
CA ALA A 39 -9.06 -4.84 0.06
C ALA A 39 -9.78 -6.20 -0.04
N ASP A 40 -9.18 -7.25 0.51
CA ASP A 40 -9.75 -8.59 0.55
C ASP A 40 -11.02 -8.62 1.41
N ASP A 41 -11.01 -7.98 2.58
CA ASP A 41 -12.18 -7.89 3.47
C ASP A 41 -13.34 -7.14 2.83
N VAL A 42 -13.08 -6.01 2.16
CA VAL A 42 -14.09 -5.21 1.46
C VAL A 42 -14.67 -5.99 0.29
N SER A 43 -13.81 -6.66 -0.48
CA SER A 43 -14.22 -7.51 -1.60
C SER A 43 -15.09 -8.68 -1.12
N ALA A 44 -14.64 -9.41 -0.11
CA ALA A 44 -15.40 -10.50 0.51
C ALA A 44 -16.74 -10.00 1.05
N GLY A 45 -16.76 -8.83 1.70
CA GLY A 45 -17.96 -8.24 2.25
C GLY A 45 -19.00 -7.81 1.21
N ALA A 46 -18.56 -7.36 0.03
CA ALA A 46 -19.43 -7.04 -1.10
C ALA A 46 -20.26 -8.26 -1.56
N PHE A 47 -19.74 -9.47 -1.39
CA PHE A 47 -20.41 -10.70 -1.79
C PHE A 47 -21.06 -11.45 -0.62
N ALA A 48 -20.47 -11.42 0.57
CA ALA A 48 -20.90 -12.24 1.71
C ALA A 48 -21.88 -11.53 2.65
N TYR A 49 -21.79 -10.20 2.81
CA TYR A 49 -22.58 -9.47 3.81
C TYR A 49 -23.75 -8.68 3.20
N LEU A 50 -23.70 -8.39 1.90
CA LEU A 50 -24.85 -7.79 1.22
C LEU A 50 -25.92 -8.85 0.95
N PRO A 51 -27.19 -8.61 1.36
CA PRO A 51 -28.28 -9.53 1.10
C PRO A 51 -28.49 -9.73 -0.42
N CYS A 52 -29.14 -10.83 -0.79
CA CYS A 52 -29.52 -11.09 -2.16
C CYS A 52 -30.72 -10.23 -2.59
N GLU A 53 -30.86 -10.01 -3.90
CA GLU A 53 -32.06 -9.38 -4.44
C GLU A 53 -33.30 -10.23 -4.11
N PRO A 54 -34.44 -9.60 -3.76
CA PRO A 54 -35.67 -10.32 -3.49
C PRO A 54 -36.28 -10.88 -4.79
N GLU A 55 -36.04 -12.16 -5.07
CA GLU A 55 -36.50 -12.80 -6.33
C GLU A 55 -38.03 -13.01 -6.41
N GLN A 56 -38.68 -13.13 -5.24
CA GLN A 56 -40.11 -13.49 -5.14
C GLN A 56 -41.03 -12.27 -4.99
N TRP A 57 -40.50 -11.14 -4.54
CA TRP A 57 -41.28 -9.92 -4.33
C TRP A 57 -41.11 -8.98 -5.52
N ARG A 58 -41.96 -9.14 -6.53
CA ARG A 58 -42.03 -8.22 -7.67
C ARG A 58 -42.92 -7.03 -7.37
N SER A 59 -42.31 -5.97 -6.88
CA SER A 59 -42.92 -4.64 -6.71
C SER A 59 -41.89 -3.59 -7.10
N GLU A 60 -42.35 -2.38 -7.45
CA GLU A 60 -41.45 -1.26 -7.77
C GLU A 60 -40.46 -0.96 -6.64
N ALA A 61 -40.87 -1.15 -5.38
CA ALA A 61 -40.00 -1.01 -4.22
C ALA A 61 -38.93 -2.12 -4.14
N GLY A 62 -39.29 -3.36 -4.51
CA GLY A 62 -38.35 -4.48 -4.60
C GLY A 62 -37.32 -4.29 -5.73
N ASP A 63 -37.78 -3.81 -6.88
CA ASP A 63 -36.92 -3.50 -8.02
C ASP A 63 -35.94 -2.36 -7.69
N ALA A 64 -36.44 -1.28 -7.07
CA ALA A 64 -35.60 -0.15 -6.62
C ALA A 64 -34.56 -0.59 -5.57
N TYR A 65 -34.96 -1.46 -4.64
CA TYR A 65 -34.04 -2.05 -3.67
C TYR A 65 -32.93 -2.88 -4.33
N GLY A 66 -33.28 -3.70 -5.33
CA GLY A 66 -32.30 -4.48 -6.07
C GLY A 66 -31.27 -3.62 -6.81
N VAL A 67 -31.73 -2.57 -7.48
CA VAL A 67 -30.84 -1.56 -8.11
C VAL A 67 -29.87 -0.96 -7.10
N MET A 68 -30.38 -0.47 -5.95
CA MET A 68 -29.52 0.10 -4.90
C MET A 68 -28.50 -0.90 -4.37
N LEU A 69 -28.89 -2.18 -4.24
CA LEU A 69 -28.01 -3.22 -3.76
C LEU A 69 -26.91 -3.57 -4.79
N GLY A 70 -27.26 -3.56 -6.09
CA GLY A 70 -26.30 -3.67 -7.18
C GLY A 70 -25.30 -2.51 -7.21
N GLU A 71 -25.77 -1.27 -7.04
CA GLU A 71 -24.92 -0.08 -6.96
C GLU A 71 -23.99 -0.12 -5.74
N ALA A 72 -24.48 -0.55 -4.58
CA ALA A 72 -23.68 -0.73 -3.39
C ALA A 72 -22.58 -1.78 -3.59
N ARG A 73 -22.91 -2.92 -4.19
CA ARG A 73 -21.93 -3.98 -4.51
C ARG A 73 -20.87 -3.50 -5.48
N SER A 74 -21.27 -2.81 -6.56
CA SER A 74 -20.35 -2.20 -7.52
C SER A 74 -19.41 -1.20 -6.85
N SER A 75 -19.94 -0.35 -5.97
CA SER A 75 -19.16 0.64 -5.22
C SER A 75 -18.14 -0.01 -4.29
N LEU A 76 -18.51 -1.09 -3.58
CA LEU A 76 -17.58 -1.84 -2.73
C LEU A 76 -16.49 -2.54 -3.55
N CYS A 77 -16.84 -3.15 -4.69
CA CYS A 77 -15.85 -3.73 -5.60
C CYS A 77 -14.85 -2.68 -6.11
N SER A 78 -15.34 -1.48 -6.46
CA SER A 78 -14.47 -0.37 -6.86
C SER A 78 -13.57 0.10 -5.72
N ALA A 79 -14.09 0.16 -4.49
CA ALA A 79 -13.29 0.54 -3.32
C ALA A 79 -12.19 -0.50 -3.03
N ALA A 80 -12.51 -1.79 -3.10
CA ALA A 80 -11.54 -2.88 -2.96
C ALA A 80 -10.43 -2.79 -4.02
N ALA A 81 -10.78 -2.48 -5.28
CA ALA A 81 -9.80 -2.29 -6.34
C ALA A 81 -8.84 -1.12 -6.05
N VAL A 82 -9.36 0.03 -5.61
CA VAL A 82 -8.53 1.19 -5.23
C VAL A 82 -7.59 0.87 -4.08
N LEU A 83 -8.06 0.11 -3.08
CA LEU A 83 -7.22 -0.34 -1.96
C LEU A 83 -6.12 -1.29 -2.42
N ALA A 84 -6.42 -2.22 -3.32
CA ALA A 84 -5.44 -3.13 -3.89
C ALA A 84 -4.37 -2.38 -4.71
N ASP A 85 -4.78 -1.40 -5.51
CA ASP A 85 -3.85 -0.53 -6.26
C ASP A 85 -2.92 0.25 -5.31
N ALA A 86 -3.48 0.79 -4.21
CA ALA A 86 -2.71 1.48 -3.19
C ALA A 86 -1.72 0.55 -2.47
N ALA A 87 -2.14 -0.68 -2.14
CA ALA A 87 -1.27 -1.69 -1.55
C ALA A 87 -0.09 -2.04 -2.48
N GLN A 88 -0.35 -2.15 -3.78
CA GLN A 88 0.67 -2.43 -4.79
C GLN A 88 1.65 -1.27 -4.97
N ALA A 89 1.15 -0.04 -4.98
CA ALA A 89 1.99 1.16 -5.03
C ALA A 89 2.91 1.23 -3.80
N LEU A 90 2.36 1.02 -2.61
CA LEU A 90 3.13 1.05 -1.37
C LEU A 90 4.15 -0.09 -1.26
N SER A 91 3.80 -1.28 -1.75
CA SER A 91 4.75 -2.40 -1.91
C SER A 91 5.91 -2.03 -2.82
N SER A 92 5.64 -1.36 -3.93
CA SER A 92 6.66 -0.91 -4.88
C SER A 92 7.59 0.14 -4.25
N ASP A 93 7.04 1.06 -3.46
CA ASP A 93 7.83 2.05 -2.73
C ASP A 93 8.67 1.41 -1.62
N ALA A 94 8.14 0.41 -0.90
CA ALA A 94 8.90 -0.37 0.08
C ALA A 94 10.13 -1.05 -0.57
N TRP A 95 9.95 -1.67 -1.75
CA TRP A 95 11.05 -2.24 -2.53
C TRP A 95 12.11 -1.20 -2.93
N ARG A 96 11.68 0.00 -3.34
CA ARG A 96 12.61 1.09 -3.70
C ARG A 96 13.37 1.60 -2.48
N LEU A 97 12.71 1.75 -1.33
CA LEU A 97 13.35 2.16 -0.08
C LEU A 97 14.36 1.10 0.40
N GLU A 98 14.02 -0.18 0.29
CA GLU A 98 14.94 -1.28 0.61
C GLU A 98 16.20 -1.25 -0.27
N GLY A 99 16.04 -1.06 -1.58
CA GLY A 99 17.18 -0.91 -2.49
C GLY A 99 18.09 0.25 -2.11
N ARG A 100 17.52 1.40 -1.75
CA ARG A 100 18.28 2.57 -1.28
C ARG A 100 18.98 2.29 0.05
N LEU A 101 18.32 1.59 0.98
CA LEU A 101 18.90 1.22 2.27
C LEU A 101 20.10 0.28 2.09
N VAL A 102 20.01 -0.69 1.18
CA VAL A 102 21.11 -1.59 0.82
C VAL A 102 22.30 -0.81 0.24
N GLU A 103 22.04 0.13 -0.67
CA GLU A 103 23.08 1.00 -1.24
C GLU A 103 23.76 1.86 -0.16
N GLN A 104 22.97 2.47 0.73
CA GLN A 104 23.49 3.26 1.85
C GLN A 104 24.38 2.40 2.77
N ASN A 105 23.95 1.18 3.09
CA ASN A 105 24.73 0.25 3.89
C ASN A 105 26.05 -0.14 3.20
N ALA A 106 26.03 -0.31 1.88
CA ALA A 106 27.25 -0.60 1.12
C ALA A 106 28.24 0.58 1.13
N ILE A 107 27.75 1.81 0.98
CA ILE A 107 28.56 3.03 1.07
C ILE A 107 29.18 3.16 2.46
N LEU A 108 28.40 2.91 3.52
CA LEU A 108 28.91 2.94 4.90
C LEU A 108 29.98 1.86 5.12
N ALA A 109 29.80 0.66 4.58
CA ALA A 109 30.76 -0.43 4.67
C ALA A 109 32.07 -0.14 3.91
N ALA A 110 32.00 0.56 2.77
CA ALA A 110 33.18 0.99 2.01
C ALA A 110 34.00 2.07 2.75
N GLY A 111 33.33 2.92 3.54
CA GLY A 111 33.96 3.94 4.36
C GLY A 111 34.51 5.15 3.57
N PRO A 112 35.19 6.08 4.26
CA PRO A 112 35.67 7.34 3.66
C PRO A 112 36.95 7.22 2.81
N GLY A 113 37.56 6.04 2.78
CA GLY A 113 38.85 5.79 2.12
C GLY A 113 38.78 4.96 0.84
N ALA A 114 37.59 4.47 0.47
CA ALA A 114 37.35 3.73 -0.75
C ALA A 114 37.45 4.61 -2.00
#